data_AF-A0AAV9KB85-F1
#
_entry.id   AF-A0AAV9KB85-F1
#
_cell.length_a   1.000
_cell.length_b   1.000
_cell.length_c   1.000
_cell.angle_alpha   90.00
_cell.angle_beta   90.00
_cell.angle_gamma   90.00
#
_symmetry.space_group_name_H-M   'P 1'
#
loop_
_entity.id
_entity.type
_entity.pdbx_description
1 polymer ?
#
loop_
_entity_poly.entity_id
_entity_poly.type
_entity_poly.pdbx_seq_one_letter_code
_entity_poly.pdbx_strand_id
1 'polypeptide(L)' 'MIIVQMIKGISNIPWNLITMIEDIQQRVREREIQVSHCYREGNTVADALAKHEIYFDSEDQLPREVKGPFFMDKHSAEC' A
#
# COMPACT_ATOMS: atom_id res chain seq x y z
N MET A 1 -6.91 3.65 9.14
CA MET A 1 -6.28 4.75 9.91
C MET A 1 -5.21 4.29 10.91
N ILE A 2 -5.48 3.30 11.76
CA ILE A 2 -4.59 2.90 12.88
C ILE A 2 -3.17 2.49 12.41
N ILE A 3 -3.06 1.68 11.35
CA ILE A 3 -1.76 1.24 10.80
C ILE A 3 -0.91 2.44 10.32
N VAL A 4 -1.53 3.42 9.66
CA VAL A 4 -0.82 4.64 9.23
C VAL A 4 -0.28 5.42 10.43
N GLN A 5 -1.02 5.48 11.54
CA GLN A 5 -0.55 6.13 12.77
C GLN A 5 0.59 5.36 13.44
N MET A 6 0.56 4.02 13.40
CA MET A 6 1.67 3.18 13.87
C MET A 6 2.93 3.40 13.02
N ILE A 7 2.80 3.44 11.69
CA ILE A 7 3.93 3.73 10.79
C ILE A 7 4.48 5.14 11.03
N LYS A 8 3.63 6.12 11.37
CA LYS A 8 4.07 7.47 11.74
C LYS A 8 4.67 7.58 13.16
N GLY A 9 4.64 6.50 13.94
CA GLY A 9 5.10 6.50 15.34
C GLY A 9 4.21 7.28 16.30
N ILE A 10 2.97 7.56 15.92
CA ILE A 10 1.99 8.31 16.75
C ILE A 10 1.24 7.37 17.70
N SER A 11 1.03 6.12 17.29
CA SER A 11 0.30 5.11 18.06
C SER A 11 1.22 3.99 18.51
N ASN A 12 0.91 3.40 19.67
CA ASN A 12 1.55 2.18 20.15
C ASN A 12 1.36 1.03 19.17
N ILE A 13 2.39 0.19 19.03
CA ILE A 13 2.40 -0.97 18.14
C ILE A 13 2.15 -2.23 18.98
N PRO A 14 1.18 -3.10 18.62
CA PRO A 14 0.99 -4.39 19.26
C PRO A 14 2.24 -5.26 19.14
N TRP A 15 2.56 -6.01 20.19
CA TRP A 15 3.79 -6.81 20.27
C TRP A 15 3.96 -7.79 19.09
N ASN A 16 2.86 -8.33 18.56
CA ASN A 16 2.88 -9.28 17.44
C ASN A 16 3.14 -8.62 16.08
N LEU A 17 3.11 -7.29 16.00
CA LEU A 17 3.35 -6.52 14.77
C LEU A 17 4.60 -5.64 14.86
N ILE A 18 5.28 -5.61 16.00
CA ILE A 18 6.38 -4.67 16.28
C ILE A 18 7.49 -4.74 15.23
N THR A 19 8.00 -5.94 14.97
CA THR A 19 9.10 -6.17 14.02
C THR A 19 8.73 -5.75 12.59
N MET A 20 7.48 -6.00 12.18
CA MET A 20 7.01 -5.64 10.85
C MET A 20 6.85 -4.13 10.69
N ILE A 21 6.26 -3.45 11.69
CA ILE A 21 6.07 -2.01 11.63
C ILE A 21 7.42 -1.28 11.73
N GLU A 22 8.36 -1.77 12.54
CA GLU A 22 9.71 -1.19 12.64
C GLU A 22 10.49 -1.29 11.32
N ASP A 23 10.43 -2.41 10.60
CA ASP A 23 11.02 -2.56 9.26
C ASP A 23 10.37 -1.59 8.25
N ILE A 24 9.04 -1.47 8.27
CA ILE A 24 8.33 -0.51 7.41
C ILE A 24 8.78 0.93 7.74
N GLN A 25 8.82 1.29 9.01
CA GLN A 25 9.26 2.60 9.46
C GLN A 25 10.69 2.92 9.01
N GLN A 26 11.60 1.94 9.07
CA GLN A 26 12.96 2.09 8.58
C GLN A 26 12.97 2.40 7.08
N ARG A 27 12.28 1.59 6.26
CA ARG A 27 12.21 1.79 4.80
C ARG A 27 11.58 3.13 4.41
N VAL A 28 10.56 3.54 5.14
CA VAL A 28 9.88 4.84 4.95
C VAL A 28 10.85 5.99 5.20
N ARG A 29 11.64 5.92 6.28
CA ARG A 29 12.66 6.95 6.59
C ARG A 29 13.80 6.97 5.59
N GLU A 30 14.34 5.81 5.22
CA GLU A 30 15.48 5.69 4.28
C GLU A 30 15.16 6.23 2.88
N ARG A 31 13.88 6.23 2.48
CA ARG A 31 13.43 6.59 1.14
C ARG A 31 12.56 7.85 1.10
N GLU A 32 12.45 8.55 2.23
CA GLU A 32 11.62 9.76 2.37
C GLU A 32 10.17 9.58 1.89
N ILE A 33 9.58 8.40 2.14
CA ILE A 33 8.24 8.05 1.68
C ILE A 33 7.19 8.79 2.51
N GLN A 34 6.20 9.40 1.85
CA GLN A 34 5.04 9.97 2.53
C GLN A 34 3.94 8.91 2.66
N VAL A 35 3.51 8.64 3.90
CA VAL A 35 2.42 7.71 4.19
C VAL A 35 1.18 8.49 4.59
N SER A 36 0.07 8.28 3.88
CA SER A 36 -1.22 8.90 4.15
C SER A 36 -2.33 7.85 4.20
N HIS A 37 -3.47 8.23 4.75
CA HIS A 37 -4.65 7.38 4.75
C HIS A 37 -5.52 7.73 3.55
N CYS A 38 -5.89 6.73 2.75
CA CYS A 38 -6.90 6.85 1.70
C CYS A 38 -8.19 6.11 2.08
N TYR A 39 -9.30 6.52 1.46
CA TYR A 39 -10.54 5.74 1.51
C TYR A 39 -10.38 4.44 0.73
N ARG A 40 -11.21 3.45 1.05
CA ARG A 40 -11.11 2.11 0.45
C ARG A 40 -11.29 2.14 -1.06
N GLU A 41 -12.16 3.00 -1.56
CA GLU A 41 -12.40 3.24 -2.98
C GLU A 41 -11.12 3.71 -3.70
N GLY A 42 -10.30 4.52 -3.03
CA GLY A 42 -8.98 4.94 -3.52
C GLY A 42 -7.88 3.90 -3.34
N ASN A 43 -8.14 2.80 -2.62
CA ASN A 43 -7.20 1.69 -2.42
C ASN A 43 -7.53 0.47 -3.29
N THR A 44 -8.43 0.62 -4.27
CA THR A 44 -9.00 -0.51 -5.03
C THR A 44 -7.93 -1.37 -5.72
N VAL A 45 -6.85 -0.77 -6.22
CA VAL A 45 -5.73 -1.51 -6.85
C VAL A 45 -5.07 -2.45 -5.85
N ALA A 46 -4.68 -1.94 -4.69
CA ALA A 46 -4.04 -2.72 -3.64
C ALA A 46 -5.00 -3.76 -3.04
N ASP A 47 -6.28 -3.42 -2.85
CA ASP A 47 -7.32 -4.37 -2.41
C ASP A 47 -7.51 -5.51 -3.40
N ALA A 48 -7.48 -5.23 -4.71
CA ALA A 48 -7.59 -6.25 -5.74
C ALA A 48 -6.33 -7.11 -5.82
N LEU A 49 -5.14 -6.51 -5.68
CA LEU A 49 -3.88 -7.24 -5.62
C LEU A 49 -3.78 -8.15 -4.39
N ALA A 50 -4.21 -7.68 -3.22
CA ALA A 50 -4.14 -8.45 -1.97
C ALA A 50 -4.98 -9.75 -2.02
N LYS A 51 -5.96 -9.85 -2.91
CA LYS A 51 -6.71 -11.10 -3.16
C LYS A 51 -5.92 -12.14 -3.93
N HIS A 52 -4.88 -11.71 -4.64
CA HIS A 52 -4.04 -12.58 -5.44
C HIS A 52 -2.77 -12.85 -4.63
N GLU A 53 -2.56 -14.09 -4.18
CA GLU A 53 -1.37 -14.51 -3.41
C GLU A 53 -0.09 -14.60 -4.27
N ILE A 54 -0.01 -13.81 -5.36
CA ILE A 54 1.00 -13.90 -6.39
C ILE A 54 1.56 -12.50 -6.66
N TYR A 55 2.88 -12.40 -6.79
CA TYR A 55 3.55 -11.18 -7.22
C TYR A 55 3.54 -11.09 -8.75
N PHE A 56 3.26 -9.90 -9.27
CA PHE A 56 3.25 -9.62 -10.71
C PHE A 56 4.43 -8.69 -11.02
N ASP A 57 5.32 -9.11 -11.91
CA ASP A 57 6.50 -8.33 -12.31
C ASP A 57 6.23 -7.42 -13.52
N SER A 58 5.11 -7.63 -14.21
CA SER A 58 4.71 -6.85 -15.39
C SER A 58 3.21 -6.55 -15.42
N GLU A 59 2.85 -5.39 -15.98
CA GLU A 59 1.46 -4.96 -16.21
C GLU A 59 0.67 -6.02 -17.01
N ASP A 60 1.33 -6.75 -17.91
CA ASP A 60 0.69 -7.78 -18.74
C ASP A 60 0.17 -8.96 -17.90
N GLN A 61 0.86 -9.26 -16.79
CA GLN A 61 0.55 -10.36 -15.90
C GLN A 61 -0.59 -10.03 -14.94
N LEU A 62 -1.01 -8.76 -14.85
CA LEU A 62 -2.07 -8.34 -13.95
C LEU A 62 -3.41 -9.01 -14.30
N PRO A 63 -4.14 -9.55 -13.31
CA PRO A 63 -5.50 -10.05 -13.49
C PRO A 63 -6.40 -8.95 -14.05
N ARG A 64 -7.41 -9.36 -14.84
CA ARG A 64 -8.36 -8.42 -15.47
C ARG A 64 -9.05 -7.51 -14.44
N GLU A 65 -9.30 -8.01 -13.24
CA GLU A 65 -9.91 -7.28 -12.13
C GLU A 65 -9.00 -6.18 -11.54
N VAL A 66 -7.68 -6.32 -11.67
CA VAL A 66 -6.69 -5.34 -11.20
C VAL A 66 -6.37 -4.33 -12.30
N LYS A 67 -6.35 -4.76 -13.57
CA LYS A 67 -6.00 -3.90 -14.72
C LYS A 67 -6.85 -2.64 -14.81
N GLY A 68 -8.17 -2.76 -14.66
CA GLY A 68 -9.08 -1.60 -14.72
C GLY A 68 -8.73 -0.51 -13.69
N PRO A 69 -8.76 -0.84 -12.38
CA PRO A 69 -8.34 0.07 -11.32
C PRO A 69 -6.93 0.64 -11.52
N PHE A 70 -5.97 -0.20 -11.96
CA PHE A 70 -4.59 0.21 -12.17
C PHE A 70 -4.45 1.29 -13.24
N PHE A 71 -5.12 1.15 -14.39
CA PHE A 71 -5.07 2.16 -15.45
C PHE A 71 -5.75 3.48 -15.07
N MET A 72 -6.82 3.42 -14.26
CA MET A 72 -7.49 4.63 -13.76
C MET A 72 -6.58 5.41 -12.80
N ASP A 73 -5.86 4.72 -11.93
CA ASP A 73 -4.90 5.33 -11.01
C ASP A 73 -3.71 5.95 -11.77
N LYS A 74 -3.17 5.23 -12.77
CA LYS A 74 -2.08 5.71 -13.63
C LYS A 74 -2.44 7.00 -14.37
N HIS A 75 -3.62 7.09 -14.97
CA HIS A 75 -4.09 8.32 -15.64
C HIS A 75 -4.36 9.48 -14.66
N SER A 76 -4.72 9.18 -13.41
CA SER A 76 -4.97 10.21 -12.40
C SER A 76 -3.67 10.85 -11.89
N ALA A 77 -2.53 10.15 -11.99
CA ALA A 77 -1.22 10.65 -11.61
C ALA A 77 -0.53 11.49 -12.71
N GLU A 78 -1.05 11.49 -13.94
CA GLU A 78 -0.51 12.22 -15.09
C GLU A 78 -1.17 13.61 -15.33
N CYS A 79 -2.18 13.97 -14.54
CA CYS A 79 -2.86 15.28 -14.57
C CYS A 79 -2.42 16.18 -13.41
#